data_AF-A0AA43UF71-F1
#
_entry.id   AF-A0AA43UF71-F1
#
_cell.length_a   1.000
_cell.length_b   1.000
_cell.length_c   1.000
_cell.angle_alpha   90.00
_cell.angle_beta   90.00
_cell.angle_gamma   90.00
#
_symmetry.space_group_name_H-M   'P 1'
#
loop_
_entity.id
_entity.type
_entity.pdbx_description
1 polymer ?
#
loop_
_entity_poly.entity_id
_entity_poly.type
_entity_poly.pdbx_seq_one_letter_code
_entity_poly.pdbx_strand_id
1 'polypeptide(L)' 'MSSVAKEWREIPGRYNLEGTKCPICGKAYFPSRSLCPHCRRQSLGKMEPYKVCR' A
#
# COMPACT_ATOMS: atom_id res chain seq x y z
N MET A 1 21.44 -9.73 -0.16
CA MET A 1 21.34 -8.91 1.06
C MET A 1 20.59 -7.64 0.72
N SER A 2 19.37 -7.45 1.23
CA SER A 2 18.64 -6.19 1.07
C SER A 2 19.40 -5.05 1.76
N SER A 3 19.54 -3.92 1.09
CA SER A 3 20.19 -2.75 1.67
C SER A 3 19.34 -2.18 2.81
N VAL A 4 19.99 -1.57 3.81
CA VAL A 4 19.35 -0.95 4.98
C VAL A 4 18.21 0.01 4.57
N ALA A 5 18.39 0.74 3.45
CA ALA A 5 17.40 1.67 2.92
C ALA A 5 16.13 1.00 2.35
N LYS A 6 16.20 -0.28 1.94
CA LYS A 6 15.01 -1.04 1.52
C LYS A 6 14.21 -1.46 2.74
N GLU A 7 14.90 -1.98 3.76
CA GLU A 7 14.29 -2.41 5.01
C GLU A 7 13.52 -1.26 5.66
N TRP A 8 14.14 -0.08 5.78
CA TRP A 8 13.53 1.10 6.39
C TRP A 8 12.21 1.53 5.73
N ARG A 9 12.12 1.41 4.40
CA ARG A 9 10.89 1.71 3.64
C ARG A 9 9.79 0.67 3.83
N GLU A 10 10.16 -0.57 4.15
CA GLU A 10 9.22 -1.68 4.29
C GLU A 10 8.76 -1.91 5.74
N ILE A 11 9.39 -1.27 6.73
CA ILE A 11 9.00 -1.30 8.17
C ILE A 11 7.47 -1.14 8.37
N PRO A 12 6.80 -0.08 7.87
CA PRO A 12 5.37 0.11 8.13
C PRO A 12 4.52 -1.02 7.55
N GLY A 13 4.88 -1.53 6.38
CA GLY A 13 4.18 -2.66 5.77
C GLY A 13 4.39 -3.97 6.56
N ARG A 14 5.63 -4.27 6.97
CA ARG A 14 5.94 -5.55 7.60
C ARG A 14 5.48 -5.64 9.06
N TYR A 15 5.64 -4.58 9.84
CA TYR A 15 5.35 -4.63 11.29
C TYR A 15 3.93 -4.16 11.63
N ASN A 16 3.43 -3.12 10.96
CA ASN A 16 2.10 -2.57 11.26
C ASN A 16 1.00 -3.18 10.37
N LEU A 17 1.36 -4.05 9.41
CA LEU A 17 0.45 -4.60 8.40
C LEU A 17 -0.35 -3.48 7.70
N GLU A 18 0.34 -2.38 7.41
CA GLU A 18 -0.22 -1.23 6.69
C GLU A 18 -0.21 -1.49 5.18
N GLY A 19 -1.41 -1.59 4.62
CA GLY A 19 -1.65 -1.66 3.18
C GLY A 19 -2.21 -0.34 2.63
N THR A 20 -2.64 -0.38 1.38
CA THR A 20 -3.39 0.73 0.77
C THR A 20 -4.74 0.26 0.29
N LYS A 21 -5.75 1.11 0.46
CA LYS A 21 -7.09 0.88 -0.09
C LYS A 21 -7.36 1.89 -1.18
N CYS A 22 -7.88 1.39 -2.30
CA CYS A 22 -8.34 2.26 -3.37
C CYS A 22 -9.79 2.67 -3.09
N PRO A 23 -10.13 3.97 -3.00
CA PRO A 23 -11.50 4.42 -2.74
C PRO A 23 -12.43 4.16 -3.94
N ILE A 24 -11.89 4.00 -5.14
CA ILE A 24 -12.68 3.86 -6.38
C ILE A 24 -13.16 2.42 -6.57
N CYS A 25 -12.31 1.42 -6.31
CA CYS A 25 -12.67 0.01 -6.47
C CYS A 25 -12.91 -0.70 -5.14
N GLY A 26 -12.69 -0.04 -4.01
CA GLY A 26 -12.84 -0.60 -2.67
C GLY A 26 -11.83 -1.68 -2.29
N LYS A 27 -10.95 -2.10 -3.21
CA LYS A 27 -9.97 -3.16 -2.97
C LYS A 27 -8.83 -2.68 -2.08
N ALA A 28 -8.48 -3.50 -1.09
CA ALA A 28 -7.28 -3.36 -0.28
C ALA A 28 -6.11 -4.10 -0.95
N TYR A 29 -4.92 -3.53 -0.85
CA TYR A 29 -3.67 -4.07 -1.37
C TYR A 29 -2.62 -4.13 -0.27
N PHE A 30 -1.91 -5.24 -0.23
CA PHE A 30 -0.75 -5.45 0.62
C PHE A 30 0.30 -6.19 -0.21
N PRO A 31 1.56 -5.71 -0.34
CA PRO A 31 2.15 -4.48 0.22
C PRO A 31 1.49 -3.18 -0.29
N SER A 32 1.74 -2.06 0.41
CA SER A 32 1.25 -0.75 0.01
C SER A 32 1.73 -0.37 -1.40
N ARG A 33 0.78 0.06 -2.23
CA ARG A 33 1.04 0.54 -3.60
C ARG A 33 0.54 1.96 -3.75
N SER A 34 1.13 2.72 -4.67
CA SER A 34 0.67 4.06 -5.06
C SER A 34 -0.33 4.05 -6.23
N LEU A 35 -0.47 2.90 -6.91
CA LEU A 35 -1.27 2.76 -8.12
C LEU A 35 -2.11 1.47 -8.10
N CYS A 36 -3.40 1.60 -8.40
CA CYS A 36 -4.32 0.48 -8.48
C CYS A 36 -4.17 -0.21 -9.84
N PRO A 37 -4.01 -1.55 -9.91
CA PRO A 37 -3.95 -2.25 -11.19
C PRO A 37 -5.24 -2.12 -12.02
N HIS A 38 -6.39 -1.96 -11.37
CA HIS A 38 -7.68 -1.81 -12.04
C HIS A 38 -7.97 -0.38 -12.46
N CYS A 39 -7.87 0.59 -11.53
CA CYS A 39 -8.24 1.99 -11.79
C CYS A 39 -7.09 2.82 -12.42
N ARG A 40 -5.85 2.32 -12.35
CA ARG A 40 -4.63 2.96 -12.87
C ARG A 40 -4.57 4.46 -12.54
N ARG A 41 -4.60 5.32 -13.56
CA ARG A 41 -4.51 6.79 -13.43
C ARG A 41 -5.64 7.41 -12.62
N GLN A 42 -6.83 6.80 -12.57
CA GLN A 42 -7.94 7.36 -11.80
C GLN A 42 -7.67 7.31 -10.29
N SER A 43 -6.87 6.34 -9.84
CA SER A 43 -6.50 6.15 -8.44
C SER A 43 -5.21 6.87 -8.03
N LEU A 44 -4.56 7.60 -8.94
CA LEU A 44 -3.30 8.28 -8.67
C LEU A 44 -3.50 9.36 -7.59
N GLY A 45 -2.75 9.27 -6.48
CA GLY A 45 -2.83 10.24 -5.38
C GLY A 45 -4.07 10.13 -4.48
N LYS A 46 -4.98 9.17 -4.76
CA LYS A 46 -6.21 8.96 -3.97
C LYS A 46 -6.15 7.68 -3.13
N MET A 47 -5.01 7.01 -3.03
CA MET A 47 -4.89 5.80 -2.23
C MET A 47 -4.78 6.16 -0.76
N GLU A 48 -5.64 5.54 0.05
CA GLU A 48 -5.69 5.78 1.49
C GLU A 48 -4.93 4.66 2.22
N PRO A 49 -4.20 4.97 3.30
CA PRO A 49 -3.59 3.96 4.14
C PRO A 49 -4.68 3.12 4.81
N TYR A 50 -4.54 1.80 4.74
CA TYR A 50 -5.50 0.86 5.30
C TYR A 50 -4.78 -0.20 6.12
N LYS A 51 -5.13 -0.32 7.41
CA LYS A 51 -4.62 -1.40 8.26
C LYS A 51 -5.35 -2.69 7.91
N VAL A 52 -4.59 -3.71 7.51
CA VAL A 52 -5.13 -5.02 7.10
C VAL A 52 -5.55 -5.85 8.32
N CYS A 53 -5.06 -5.51 9.52
CA CYS A 53 -5.48 -6.15 10.76
C CYS A 53 -6.97 -5.90 11.04
N ARG A 54 -7.71 -7.00 11.12
CA ARG A 54 -9.04 -7.08 11.70
C ARG A 54 -8.93 -7.52 13.15
#